data_AF-B0S4L7-F1
#
_entry.id   AF-B0S4L7-F1
#
_cell.length_a   1.000
_cell.length_b   1.000
_cell.length_c   1.000
_cell.angle_alpha   90.00
_cell.angle_beta   90.00
_cell.angle_gamma   90.00
#
_symmetry.space_group_name_H-M   'P 1'
#
loop_
_entity.id
_entity.type
_entity.pdbx_description
1 polymer ?
#
loop_
_entity_poly.entity_id
_entity_poly.type
_entity_poly.pdbx_seq_one_letter_code
_entity_poly.pdbx_strand_id
1 'polypeptide(L)'
;MTELDLSQFDKLQVEQIKLGLEQGLDVSVYAKPDFDSWQMLQIRLGLENGVDVSIYAKPEYDGWQMEEIRLGLEGDIDVSVYAKPKFNSWQMEEIRFGLEKGIDLSIYAKSDFDDWQMEQIGLGLEQGLDVSIYAKPEFDNWQMEQIRLGLEKGLDVSVYAKPDFGRRQMQQIRYGLESGVDVSVYAKPEFDAAQMGMLRVGLKRGLDITLCANPELDYLTMWSMRGHTQRSTSSCKVVD
;
A
#
# COMPACT_ATOMS: atom_id res chain seq x y z
N MET A 1 48.91 -10.94 5.49
CA MET A 1 47.84 -10.78 4.49
C MET A 1 47.60 -12.18 3.94
N THR A 2 46.55 -12.85 4.41
CA THR A 2 46.14 -14.15 3.86
C THR A 2 45.76 -13.93 2.40
N GLU A 3 46.32 -14.74 1.51
CA GLU A 3 46.00 -14.72 0.08
C GLU A 3 44.50 -15.01 -0.07
N LEU A 4 43.76 -14.15 -0.79
CA LEU A 4 42.32 -14.30 -0.97
C LEU A 4 42.06 -15.53 -1.85
N ASP A 5 41.48 -16.58 -1.28
CA ASP A 5 41.16 -17.82 -1.99
C ASP A 5 39.89 -17.64 -2.85
N LEU A 6 40.08 -17.31 -4.13
CA LEU A 6 39.00 -17.07 -5.08
C LEU A 6 38.18 -18.33 -5.42
N SER A 7 38.61 -19.52 -5.02
CA SER A 7 37.89 -20.77 -5.31
C SER A 7 36.56 -20.90 -4.56
N GLN A 8 36.36 -20.08 -3.52
CA GLN A 8 35.16 -20.06 -2.68
C GLN A 8 34.05 -19.17 -3.24
N PHE A 9 34.29 -18.51 -4.38
CA PHE A 9 33.41 -17.49 -4.96
C PHE A 9 32.93 -17.91 -6.34
N ASP A 10 31.67 -17.60 -6.66
CA ASP A 10 31.15 -17.68 -8.01
C ASP A 10 31.71 -16.58 -8.92
N LYS A 11 31.39 -16.66 -10.22
CA LYS A 11 31.93 -15.73 -11.22
C LYS A 11 31.53 -14.27 -10.96
N LEU A 12 30.30 -14.04 -10.48
CA LEU A 12 29.77 -12.70 -10.24
C LEU A 12 30.37 -12.10 -8.96
N GLN A 13 30.57 -12.91 -7.91
CA GLN A 13 31.30 -12.51 -6.71
C GLN A 13 32.76 -12.13 -7.05
N VAL A 14 33.46 -12.96 -7.85
CA VAL A 14 34.82 -12.66 -8.32
C VAL A 14 34.88 -11.37 -9.13
N GLU A 15 33.86 -11.08 -9.94
CA GLU A 15 33.76 -9.81 -10.68
C GLU A 15 33.68 -8.61 -9.72
N GLN A 16 32.83 -8.68 -8.68
CA GLN A 16 32.75 -7.60 -7.68
C GLN A 16 34.08 -7.40 -6.93
N ILE A 17 34.81 -8.48 -6.61
CA ILE A 17 36.13 -8.40 -5.98
C ILE A 17 37.12 -7.68 -6.90
N LYS A 18 37.18 -8.06 -8.19
CA LYS A 18 38.08 -7.43 -9.16
C LYS A 18 37.79 -5.95 -9.33
N LEU A 19 36.52 -5.58 -9.49
CA LEU A 19 36.11 -4.18 -9.64
C LEU A 19 36.52 -3.33 -8.43
N GLY A 20 36.37 -3.85 -7.20
CA GLY A 20 36.82 -3.11 -6.01
C GLY A 20 38.33 -2.99 -5.91
N LEU A 21 39.08 -4.04 -6.26
CA LEU A 21 40.56 -3.98 -6.30
C LEU A 21 41.05 -2.96 -7.35
N GLU A 22 40.43 -2.91 -8.52
CA GLU A 22 40.74 -1.94 -9.58
C GLU A 22 40.52 -0.50 -9.12
N GLN A 23 39.55 -0.29 -8.23
CA GLN A 23 39.25 1.01 -7.64
C GLN A 23 40.00 1.29 -6.34
N GLY A 24 40.85 0.37 -5.88
CA GLY A 24 41.63 0.52 -4.66
C GLY A 24 40.80 0.46 -3.36
N LEU A 25 39.62 -0.16 -3.41
CA LEU A 25 38.74 -0.33 -2.25
C LEU A 25 39.25 -1.45 -1.33
N ASP A 26 38.89 -1.36 -0.04
CA ASP A 26 39.12 -2.46 0.90
C ASP A 26 38.12 -3.60 0.66
N VAL A 27 38.49 -4.53 -0.21
CA VAL A 27 37.66 -5.69 -0.53
C VAL A 27 37.47 -6.65 0.63
N SER A 28 38.26 -6.58 1.70
CA SER A 28 38.11 -7.46 2.87
C SER A 28 36.77 -7.27 3.59
N VAL A 29 36.12 -6.12 3.38
CA VAL A 29 34.81 -5.80 3.90
C VAL A 29 33.73 -6.73 3.33
N TYR A 30 33.80 -7.06 2.03
CA TYR A 30 32.73 -7.76 1.30
C TYR A 30 33.17 -9.02 0.55
N ALA A 31 34.47 -9.28 0.39
CA ALA A 31 35.00 -10.52 -0.19
C ALA A 31 34.87 -11.69 0.80
N LYS A 32 33.62 -12.05 1.11
CA LYS A 32 33.26 -13.11 2.04
C LYS A 32 32.22 -14.03 1.37
N PRO A 33 32.36 -15.37 1.46
CA PRO A 33 31.45 -16.30 0.78
C PRO A 33 29.99 -16.25 1.25
N ASP A 34 29.72 -15.65 2.41
CA ASP A 34 28.38 -15.46 2.97
C ASP A 34 27.60 -14.31 2.33
N PHE A 35 28.26 -13.46 1.53
CA PHE A 35 27.59 -12.48 0.67
C PHE A 35 27.41 -12.99 -0.74
N ASP A 36 26.20 -12.95 -1.28
CA ASP A 36 25.97 -13.13 -2.70
C ASP A 36 26.53 -11.94 -3.52
N SER A 37 26.57 -12.09 -4.85
CA SER A 37 27.10 -11.06 -5.72
C SER A 37 26.34 -9.72 -5.66
N TRP A 38 25.05 -9.74 -5.32
CA TRP A 38 24.22 -8.54 -5.23
C TRP A 38 24.51 -7.79 -3.92
N GLN A 39 24.65 -8.50 -2.80
CA GLN A 39 25.14 -7.94 -1.54
C GLN A 39 26.54 -7.32 -1.72
N MET A 40 27.46 -8.06 -2.36
CA MET A 40 28.81 -7.57 -2.66
C MET A 40 28.79 -6.31 -3.53
N LEU A 41 27.89 -6.25 -4.52
CA LEU A 41 27.70 -5.06 -5.35
C LEU A 41 27.29 -3.85 -4.50
N GLN A 42 26.29 -3.99 -3.64
CA GLN A 42 25.80 -2.87 -2.81
C GLN A 42 26.86 -2.39 -1.82
N ILE A 43 27.64 -3.30 -1.24
CA ILE A 43 28.75 -2.92 -0.35
C ILE A 43 29.86 -2.21 -1.14
N ARG A 44 30.22 -2.72 -2.33
CA ARG A 44 31.19 -2.07 -3.22
C ARG A 44 30.74 -0.64 -3.57
N LEU A 45 29.50 -0.48 -4.04
CA LEU A 45 28.96 0.84 -4.41
C LEU A 45 28.93 1.81 -3.22
N GLY A 46 28.63 1.33 -2.01
CA GLY A 46 28.71 2.18 -0.82
C GLY A 46 30.14 2.62 -0.46
N LEU A 47 31.13 1.74 -0.63
CA LEU A 47 32.54 2.10 -0.48
C LEU A 47 32.99 3.14 -1.53
N GLU A 48 32.50 3.02 -2.77
CA GLU A 48 32.77 3.97 -3.86
C GLU A 48 32.19 5.35 -3.56
N ASN A 49 31.00 5.39 -2.99
CA ASN A 49 30.30 6.62 -2.61
C ASN A 49 30.71 7.15 -1.22
N GLY A 50 31.60 6.45 -0.51
CA GLY A 50 32.14 6.87 0.78
C GLY A 50 31.16 6.82 1.95
N VAL A 51 30.08 6.04 1.85
CA VAL A 51 29.11 5.85 2.94
C VAL A 51 29.57 4.77 3.93
N ASP A 52 29.05 4.81 5.16
CA ASP A 52 29.40 3.83 6.20
C ASP A 52 28.73 2.47 5.93
N VAL A 53 29.44 1.63 5.19
CA VAL A 53 28.97 0.27 4.86
C VAL A 53 28.88 -0.66 6.07
N SER A 54 29.49 -0.33 7.22
CA SER A 54 29.41 -1.18 8.42
C SER A 54 27.99 -1.31 8.97
N ILE A 55 27.11 -0.37 8.60
CA ILE A 55 25.70 -0.37 8.96
C ILE A 55 24.97 -1.56 8.33
N TYR A 56 25.25 -1.86 7.05
CA TYR A 56 24.47 -2.82 6.25
C TYR A 56 25.26 -3.99 5.66
N ALA A 57 26.60 -3.98 5.70
CA ALA A 57 27.45 -5.09 5.27
C ALA A 57 27.37 -6.28 6.25
N LYS A 58 26.17 -6.86 6.38
CA LYS A 58 25.84 -7.98 7.26
C LYS A 58 25.00 -8.99 6.46
N PRO A 59 25.30 -10.30 6.52
CA PRO A 59 24.60 -11.31 5.72
C PRO A 59 23.10 -11.43 6.01
N GLU A 60 22.63 -10.89 7.13
CA GLU A 60 21.22 -10.83 7.53
C GLU A 60 20.36 -9.89 6.66
N TYR A 61 20.98 -8.98 5.90
CA TYR A 61 20.29 -8.18 4.90
C TYR A 61 20.48 -8.82 3.52
N ASP A 62 19.41 -9.04 2.77
CA ASP A 62 19.53 -9.32 1.34
C ASP A 62 20.03 -8.07 0.58
N GLY A 63 20.45 -8.25 -0.67
CA GLY A 63 21.01 -7.12 -1.42
C GLY A 63 19.98 -6.03 -1.78
N TRP A 64 18.67 -6.29 -1.76
CA TRP A 64 17.66 -5.24 -1.92
C TRP A 64 17.53 -4.38 -0.65
N GLN A 65 17.58 -5.01 0.52
CA GLN A 65 17.66 -4.27 1.79
C GLN A 65 18.95 -3.45 1.87
N MET A 66 20.09 -4.02 1.45
CA MET A 66 21.36 -3.27 1.39
C MET A 66 21.29 -2.10 0.42
N GLU A 67 20.60 -2.23 -0.71
CA GLU A 67 20.38 -1.14 -1.66
C GLU A 67 19.62 0.02 -1.01
N GLU A 68 18.50 -0.26 -0.32
CA GLU A 68 17.72 0.80 0.34
C GLU A 68 18.50 1.48 1.47
N ILE A 69 19.29 0.73 2.25
CA ILE A 69 20.14 1.33 3.30
C ILE A 69 21.24 2.18 2.68
N ARG A 70 21.90 1.70 1.62
CA ARG A 70 22.92 2.45 0.90
C ARG A 70 22.35 3.74 0.31
N LEU A 71 21.22 3.67 -0.39
CA LEU A 71 20.56 4.85 -0.98
C LEU A 71 20.19 5.89 0.08
N GLY A 72 19.71 5.46 1.26
CA GLY A 72 19.46 6.38 2.37
C GLY A 72 20.71 7.07 2.88
N LEU A 73 21.82 6.34 3.04
CA LEU A 73 23.10 6.93 3.46
C LEU A 73 23.63 7.92 2.41
N GLU A 74 23.51 7.61 1.12
CA GLU A 74 23.90 8.50 0.02
C GLU A 74 23.04 9.78 -0.04
N GLY A 75 21.79 9.69 0.42
CA GLY A 75 20.85 10.80 0.52
C GLY A 75 20.85 11.54 1.87
N ASP A 76 21.82 11.30 2.75
CA ASP A 76 21.89 11.86 4.11
C ASP A 76 20.63 11.58 4.97
N ILE A 77 19.96 10.45 4.73
CA ILE A 77 18.79 9.99 5.49
C ILE A 77 19.21 9.19 6.72
N ASP A 78 18.50 9.37 7.85
CA ASP A 78 18.72 8.56 9.05
C ASP A 78 18.26 7.12 8.85
N VAL A 79 19.17 6.28 8.37
CA VAL A 79 18.89 4.87 8.12
C VAL A 79 18.66 4.06 9.40
N SER A 80 19.01 4.57 10.60
CA SER A 80 18.77 3.83 11.86
C SER A 80 17.28 3.57 12.11
N VAL A 81 16.42 4.37 11.47
CA VAL A 81 14.97 4.24 11.48
C VAL A 81 14.54 2.91 10.83
N TYR A 82 15.16 2.51 9.71
CA TYR A 82 14.70 1.38 8.89
C TYR A 82 15.74 0.30 8.56
N ALA A 83 17.02 0.50 8.82
CA ALA A 83 18.07 -0.50 8.64
C ALA A 83 17.95 -1.62 9.68
N LYS A 84 16.90 -2.44 9.59
CA LYS A 84 16.55 -3.51 10.52
C LYS A 84 16.15 -4.74 9.70
N PRO A 85 16.79 -5.91 9.88
CA PRO A 85 16.54 -7.09 9.03
C PRO A 85 15.08 -7.58 9.03
N LYS A 86 14.31 -7.20 10.05
CA LYS A 86 12.87 -7.52 10.16
C LYS A 86 12.00 -6.82 9.11
N PHE A 87 12.48 -5.75 8.48
CA PHE A 87 11.77 -5.05 7.41
C PHE A 87 12.19 -5.63 6.07
N ASN A 88 11.25 -5.93 5.18
CA ASN A 88 11.63 -6.29 3.82
C ASN A 88 12.09 -5.03 3.03
N SER A 89 12.70 -5.22 1.85
CA SER A 89 13.21 -4.11 1.05
C SER A 89 12.13 -3.10 0.66
N TRP A 90 10.92 -3.53 0.33
CA TRP A 90 9.80 -2.64 -0.01
C TRP A 90 9.36 -1.77 1.17
N GLN A 91 9.31 -2.33 2.38
CA GLN A 91 9.06 -1.54 3.60
C GLN A 91 10.19 -0.54 3.86
N MET A 92 11.45 -0.92 3.61
CA MET A 92 12.59 0.00 3.73
C MET A 92 12.51 1.14 2.71
N GLU A 93 12.11 0.84 1.47
CA GLU A 93 11.90 1.83 0.40
C GLU A 93 10.81 2.83 0.80
N GLU A 94 9.66 2.36 1.26
CA GLU A 94 8.57 3.24 1.72
C GLU A 94 9.02 4.13 2.87
N ILE A 95 9.72 3.60 3.88
CA ILE A 95 10.25 4.41 4.98
C ILE A 95 11.25 5.44 4.47
N ARG A 96 12.17 5.06 3.57
CA ARG A 96 13.15 5.97 2.97
C ARG A 96 12.46 7.11 2.22
N PHE A 97 11.51 6.81 1.33
CA PHE A 97 10.75 7.82 0.60
C PHE A 97 9.93 8.73 1.53
N GLY A 98 9.37 8.17 2.60
CA GLY A 98 8.74 8.96 3.66
C GLY A 98 9.72 9.98 4.24
N LEU A 99 10.89 9.51 4.70
CA LEU A 99 11.91 10.36 5.32
C LEU A 99 12.45 11.43 4.35
N GLU A 100 12.63 11.12 3.06
CA GLU A 100 12.99 12.08 2.01
C GLU A 100 11.96 13.22 1.88
N LYS A 101 10.68 12.92 2.12
CA LYS A 101 9.58 13.90 2.14
C LYS A 101 9.36 14.54 3.52
N GLY A 102 10.17 14.21 4.53
CA GLY A 102 10.01 14.68 5.91
C GLY A 102 8.84 14.03 6.66
N ILE A 103 8.38 12.86 6.21
CA ILE A 103 7.29 12.07 6.79
C ILE A 103 7.87 10.81 7.46
N ASP A 104 7.71 10.69 8.77
CA ASP A 104 8.14 9.48 9.48
C ASP A 104 7.11 8.35 9.35
N LEU A 105 7.36 7.42 8.41
CA LEU A 105 6.55 6.21 8.23
C LEU A 105 6.95 5.05 9.14
N SER A 106 8.01 5.19 9.93
CA SER A 106 8.52 4.09 10.77
C SER A 106 7.53 3.64 11.85
N ILE A 107 6.62 4.53 12.25
CA ILE A 107 5.53 4.21 13.17
C ILE A 107 4.49 3.25 12.56
N TYR A 108 4.40 3.24 11.23
CA TYR A 108 3.55 2.36 10.43
C TYR A 108 4.30 1.20 9.81
N ALA A 109 5.64 1.23 9.83
CA ALA A 109 6.50 0.08 9.56
C ALA A 109 6.44 -0.96 10.70
N LYS A 110 5.25 -1.45 11.02
CA LYS A 110 5.06 -2.60 11.91
C LYS A 110 4.99 -3.85 11.04
N SER A 111 5.29 -5.02 11.63
CA SER A 111 5.19 -6.33 10.96
C SER A 111 3.79 -6.64 10.40
N ASP A 112 2.80 -5.83 10.74
CA ASP A 112 1.40 -6.08 10.44
C ASP A 112 0.92 -5.31 9.20
N PHE A 113 1.76 -4.43 8.63
CA PHE A 113 1.47 -3.74 7.37
C PHE A 113 2.39 -4.24 6.25
N ASP A 114 1.80 -4.59 5.12
CA ASP A 114 2.53 -4.82 3.87
C ASP A 114 2.93 -3.50 3.20
N ASP A 115 3.76 -3.62 2.16
CA ASP A 115 4.26 -2.52 1.33
C ASP A 115 3.13 -1.68 0.72
N TRP A 116 2.07 -2.31 0.23
CA TRP A 116 0.94 -1.62 -0.39
C TRP A 116 0.10 -0.86 0.64
N GLN A 117 -0.05 -1.38 1.86
CA GLN A 117 -0.68 -0.67 2.96
C GLN A 117 0.16 0.55 3.37
N MET A 118 1.49 0.39 3.45
CA MET A 118 2.40 1.50 3.74
C MET A 118 2.34 2.60 2.68
N GLU A 119 2.27 2.24 1.40
CA GLU A 119 2.08 3.20 0.30
C GLU A 119 0.80 4.02 0.50
N GLN A 120 -0.34 3.38 0.82
CA GLN A 120 -1.58 4.12 1.05
C GLN A 120 -1.51 5.05 2.28
N ILE A 121 -0.77 4.66 3.32
CA ILE A 121 -0.53 5.51 4.49
C ILE A 121 0.34 6.70 4.11
N GLY A 122 1.43 6.47 3.36
CA GLY A 122 2.32 7.51 2.85
C GLY A 122 1.59 8.54 2.00
N LEU A 123 0.78 8.09 1.04
CA LEU A 123 -0.04 8.96 0.18
C LEU A 123 -1.04 9.81 0.98
N GLY A 124 -1.58 9.31 2.09
CA GLY A 124 -2.49 10.07 2.94
C GLY A 124 -1.76 11.12 3.78
N LEU A 125 -0.61 10.78 4.36
CA LEU A 125 0.20 11.72 5.13
C LEU A 125 0.74 12.85 4.26
N GLU A 126 1.17 12.55 3.03
CA GLU A 126 1.60 13.56 2.06
C GLU A 126 0.49 14.58 1.74
N GLN A 127 -0.77 14.15 1.80
CA GLN A 127 -1.94 15.00 1.59
C GLN A 127 -2.49 15.61 2.90
N GLY A 128 -1.85 15.38 4.04
CA GLY A 128 -2.29 15.89 5.34
C GLY A 128 -3.59 15.26 5.85
N LEU A 129 -3.92 14.05 5.42
CA LEU A 129 -5.11 13.32 5.84
C LEU A 129 -4.92 12.67 7.22
N ASP A 130 -6.01 12.48 7.94
CA ASP A 130 -6.01 11.69 9.18
C ASP A 130 -5.95 10.19 8.85
N VAL A 131 -4.73 9.68 8.72
CA VAL A 131 -4.49 8.26 8.39
C VAL A 131 -4.88 7.32 9.53
N SER A 132 -5.07 7.79 10.77
CA SER A 132 -5.47 6.94 11.90
C SER A 132 -6.82 6.24 11.68
N ILE A 133 -7.63 6.78 10.77
CA ILE A 133 -8.91 6.22 10.36
C ILE A 133 -8.71 4.86 9.66
N TYR A 134 -7.70 4.72 8.81
CA TYR A 134 -7.52 3.56 7.93
C TYR A 134 -6.17 2.84 8.07
N ALA A 135 -5.18 3.43 8.72
CA ALA A 135 -3.90 2.80 9.05
C ALA A 135 -4.09 1.75 10.15
N LYS A 136 -4.82 0.67 9.83
CA LYS A 136 -5.14 -0.46 10.69
C LYS A 136 -4.92 -1.76 9.90
N PRO A 137 -4.23 -2.78 10.47
CA PRO A 137 -3.91 -4.01 9.74
C PRO A 137 -5.13 -4.80 9.24
N GLU A 138 -6.31 -4.57 9.84
CA GLU A 138 -7.58 -5.17 9.44
C GLU A 138 -8.11 -4.69 8.08
N PHE A 139 -7.56 -3.60 7.52
CA PHE A 139 -7.88 -3.14 6.17
C PHE A 139 -6.82 -3.61 5.19
N ASP A 140 -7.21 -4.25 4.09
CA ASP A 140 -6.31 -4.45 2.96
C ASP A 140 -5.97 -3.11 2.27
N ASN A 141 -4.92 -3.11 1.44
CA ASN A 141 -4.46 -1.93 0.72
C ASN A 141 -5.56 -1.29 -0.15
N TRP A 142 -6.48 -2.09 -0.69
CA TRP A 142 -7.56 -1.59 -1.53
C TRP A 142 -8.70 -0.95 -0.72
N GLN A 143 -8.97 -1.44 0.49
CA GLN A 143 -9.88 -0.81 1.44
C GLN A 143 -9.28 0.53 1.90
N MET A 144 -7.99 0.55 2.26
CA MET A 144 -7.26 1.79 2.59
C MET A 144 -7.33 2.81 1.45
N GLU A 145 -7.12 2.38 0.21
CA GLU A 145 -7.28 3.22 -0.99
C GLU A 145 -8.68 3.87 -1.04
N GLN A 146 -9.75 3.10 -0.85
CA GLN A 146 -11.11 3.67 -0.89
C GLN A 146 -11.38 4.64 0.27
N ILE A 147 -10.82 4.40 1.45
CA ILE A 147 -10.96 5.33 2.59
C ILE A 147 -10.17 6.61 2.32
N ARG A 148 -8.91 6.49 1.89
CA ARG A 148 -8.06 7.64 1.49
C ARG A 148 -8.75 8.50 0.42
N LEU A 149 -9.22 7.90 -0.68
CA LEU A 149 -9.93 8.63 -1.75
C LEU A 149 -11.21 9.33 -1.26
N GLY A 150 -11.86 8.82 -0.21
CA GLY A 150 -13.00 9.48 0.42
C GLY A 150 -12.60 10.70 1.24
N LEU A 151 -11.53 10.57 2.03
CA LEU A 151 -10.96 11.66 2.83
C LEU A 151 -10.45 12.80 1.95
N GLU A 152 -9.79 12.49 0.83
CA GLU A 152 -9.36 13.48 -0.17
C GLU A 152 -10.50 14.32 -0.74
N LYS A 153 -11.69 13.73 -0.81
CA LYS A 153 -12.91 14.38 -1.28
C LYS A 153 -13.74 15.01 -0.16
N GLY A 154 -13.27 14.97 1.08
CA GLY A 154 -13.97 15.49 2.26
C GLY A 154 -15.28 14.74 2.58
N LEU A 155 -15.36 13.45 2.22
CA LEU A 155 -16.54 12.63 2.48
C LEU A 155 -16.55 12.10 3.92
N ASP A 156 -17.73 11.80 4.43
CA ASP A 156 -17.88 11.05 5.69
C ASP A 156 -17.55 9.56 5.48
N VAL A 157 -16.27 9.23 5.67
CA VAL A 157 -15.79 7.86 5.52
C VAL A 157 -16.24 6.93 6.65
N SER A 158 -16.72 7.44 7.78
CA SER A 158 -17.16 6.62 8.92
C SER A 158 -18.31 5.67 8.56
N VAL A 159 -19.05 6.00 7.51
CA VAL A 159 -20.12 5.18 6.95
C VAL A 159 -19.59 3.83 6.45
N TYR A 160 -18.41 3.81 5.84
CA TYR A 160 -17.88 2.63 5.13
C TYR A 160 -16.46 2.20 5.52
N ALA A 161 -15.72 2.98 6.32
CA ALA A 161 -14.41 2.59 6.86
C ALA A 161 -14.57 1.52 7.95
N LYS A 162 -15.06 0.35 7.57
CA LYS A 162 -15.33 -0.82 8.43
C LYS A 162 -14.80 -2.08 7.74
N PRO A 163 -14.05 -2.95 8.42
CA PRO A 163 -13.44 -4.13 7.79
C PRO A 163 -14.44 -5.08 7.12
N ASP A 164 -15.69 -5.11 7.61
CA ASP A 164 -16.79 -5.92 7.07
C ASP A 164 -17.20 -5.54 5.64
N PHE A 165 -16.79 -4.36 5.14
CA PHE A 165 -17.00 -3.98 3.74
C PHE A 165 -15.78 -4.33 2.91
N GLY A 166 -15.95 -5.20 1.91
CA GLY A 166 -14.93 -5.40 0.89
C GLY A 166 -14.72 -4.14 0.03
N ARG A 167 -13.54 -4.03 -0.61
CA ARG A 167 -13.16 -2.92 -1.51
C ARG A 167 -14.30 -2.44 -2.42
N ARG A 168 -14.97 -3.38 -3.11
CA ARG A 168 -16.02 -3.04 -4.09
C ARG A 168 -17.27 -2.47 -3.43
N GLN A 169 -17.62 -2.91 -2.21
CA GLN A 169 -18.71 -2.32 -1.43
C GLN A 169 -18.34 -0.89 -1.02
N MET A 170 -17.15 -0.69 -0.45
CA MET A 170 -16.62 0.65 -0.10
C MET A 170 -16.64 1.60 -1.30
N GLN A 171 -16.23 1.12 -2.49
CA GLN A 171 -16.29 1.90 -3.73
C GLN A 171 -17.72 2.33 -4.08
N GLN A 172 -18.73 1.45 -3.95
CA GLN A 172 -20.12 1.84 -4.22
C GLN A 172 -20.63 2.86 -3.19
N ILE A 173 -20.26 2.71 -1.92
CA ILE A 173 -20.67 3.67 -0.88
C ILE A 173 -20.00 5.03 -1.16
N ARG A 174 -18.70 5.06 -1.43
CA ARG A 174 -17.96 6.27 -1.83
C ARG A 174 -18.60 6.96 -3.05
N TYR A 175 -18.88 6.23 -4.13
CA TYR A 175 -19.56 6.81 -5.31
C TYR A 175 -20.96 7.34 -5.02
N GLY A 176 -21.65 6.77 -4.02
CA GLY A 176 -22.93 7.27 -3.55
C GLY A 176 -22.79 8.62 -2.87
N LEU A 177 -21.86 8.71 -1.89
CA LEU A 177 -21.53 9.94 -1.19
C LEU A 177 -21.07 11.05 -2.15
N GLU A 178 -20.19 10.72 -3.11
CA GLU A 178 -19.75 11.65 -4.16
C GLU A 178 -20.90 12.15 -5.06
N SER A 179 -21.95 11.33 -5.24
CA SER A 179 -23.13 11.71 -6.03
C SER A 179 -24.24 12.34 -5.18
N GLY A 180 -24.04 12.52 -3.87
CA GLY A 180 -25.03 13.08 -2.95
C GLY A 180 -26.29 12.23 -2.73
N VAL A 181 -26.23 10.91 -2.98
CA VAL A 181 -27.37 10.02 -2.71
C VAL A 181 -27.32 9.50 -1.27
N ASP A 182 -28.50 9.18 -0.71
CA ASP A 182 -28.59 8.60 0.63
C ASP A 182 -28.06 7.16 0.65
N VAL A 183 -26.81 7.02 1.08
CA VAL A 183 -26.13 5.72 1.16
C VAL A 183 -26.63 4.86 2.32
N SER A 184 -27.33 5.42 3.32
CA SER A 184 -27.81 4.66 4.49
C SER A 184 -28.77 3.53 4.11
N VAL A 185 -29.41 3.67 2.94
CA VAL A 185 -30.32 2.66 2.38
C VAL A 185 -29.59 1.36 2.04
N TYR A 186 -28.34 1.44 1.57
CA TYR A 186 -27.61 0.29 1.01
C TYR A 186 -26.22 0.06 1.60
N ALA A 187 -25.66 0.98 2.39
CA ALA A 187 -24.36 0.86 3.05
C ALA A 187 -24.45 -0.12 4.24
N LYS A 188 -24.75 -1.38 3.95
CA LYS A 188 -24.87 -2.46 4.92
C LYS A 188 -24.12 -3.69 4.41
N PRO A 189 -23.30 -4.38 5.23
CA PRO A 189 -22.45 -5.46 4.77
C PRO A 189 -23.19 -6.62 4.10
N GLU A 190 -24.48 -6.79 4.41
CA GLU A 190 -25.36 -7.81 3.84
C GLU A 190 -25.62 -7.60 2.34
N PHE A 191 -25.44 -6.38 1.82
CA PHE A 191 -25.51 -6.14 0.39
C PHE A 191 -24.16 -6.38 -0.29
N ASP A 192 -24.13 -7.24 -1.30
CA ASP A 192 -22.96 -7.34 -2.16
C ASP A 192 -22.77 -6.06 -3.01
N ALA A 193 -21.57 -5.91 -3.60
CA ALA A 193 -21.23 -4.72 -4.37
C ALA A 193 -22.12 -4.52 -5.63
N ALA A 194 -22.67 -5.58 -6.21
CA ALA A 194 -23.56 -5.48 -7.37
C ALA A 194 -24.94 -4.96 -6.95
N GLN A 195 -25.49 -5.48 -5.84
CA GLN A 195 -26.72 -4.98 -5.23
C GLN A 195 -26.57 -3.50 -4.83
N MET A 196 -25.48 -3.14 -4.14
CA MET A 196 -25.18 -1.74 -3.80
C MET A 196 -25.09 -0.85 -5.04
N GLY A 197 -24.42 -1.32 -6.10
CA GLY A 197 -24.31 -0.60 -7.36
C GLY A 197 -25.66 -0.35 -8.02
N MET A 198 -26.55 -1.33 -7.98
CA MET A 198 -27.91 -1.19 -8.47
C MET A 198 -28.71 -0.17 -7.65
N LEU A 199 -28.69 -0.28 -6.33
CA LEU A 199 -29.42 0.62 -5.43
C LEU A 199 -28.93 2.05 -5.57
N ARG A 200 -27.61 2.26 -5.59
CA ARG A 200 -26.98 3.57 -5.87
C ARG A 200 -27.45 4.19 -7.19
N VAL A 201 -27.46 3.40 -8.28
CA VAL A 201 -27.91 3.89 -9.60
C VAL A 201 -29.43 4.16 -9.61
N GLY A 202 -30.21 3.40 -8.85
CA GLY A 202 -31.63 3.66 -8.64
C GLY A 202 -31.88 5.00 -7.95
N LEU A 203 -31.24 5.21 -6.80
CA LEU A 203 -31.32 6.46 -6.03
C LEU A 203 -30.83 7.66 -6.83
N LYS A 204 -29.71 7.53 -7.56
CA LYS A 204 -29.18 8.61 -8.42
C LYS A 204 -30.16 9.03 -9.52
N ARG A 205 -31.07 8.16 -9.93
CA ARG A 205 -32.14 8.45 -10.91
C ARG A 205 -33.46 8.88 -10.26
N GLY A 206 -33.50 9.05 -8.93
CA GLY A 206 -34.71 9.41 -8.19
C GLY A 206 -35.77 8.29 -8.16
N LEU A 207 -35.37 7.03 -8.32
CA LEU A 207 -36.31 5.90 -8.23
C LEU A 207 -36.57 5.56 -6.76
N ASP A 208 -37.82 5.20 -6.46
CA ASP A 208 -38.16 4.50 -5.22
C ASP A 208 -37.58 3.07 -5.28
N ILE A 209 -36.62 2.80 -4.40
CA ILE A 209 -35.92 1.52 -4.29
C ILE A 209 -36.34 0.72 -3.05
N THR A 210 -37.33 1.17 -2.27
CA THR A 210 -37.71 0.53 -0.99
C THR A 210 -38.10 -0.94 -1.18
N LEU A 211 -38.76 -1.27 -2.30
CA LEU A 211 -39.11 -2.66 -2.64
C LEU A 211 -37.91 -3.52 -3.07
N CYS A 212 -36.83 -2.90 -3.56
CA CYS A 212 -35.63 -3.59 -4.05
C CYS A 212 -34.50 -3.61 -3.02
N ALA A 213 -34.53 -2.76 -1.98
CA ALA A 213 -33.51 -2.68 -0.93
C ALA A 213 -33.63 -3.82 0.08
N ASN A 214 -33.54 -5.06 -0.39
CA ASN A 214 -33.56 -6.26 0.41
C ASN A 214 -32.32 -7.12 0.09
N PRO A 215 -31.41 -7.36 1.06
CA PRO A 215 -30.16 -8.08 0.82
C PRO A 215 -30.37 -9.55 0.42
N GLU A 216 -31.54 -10.13 0.75
CA GLU A 216 -31.89 -11.51 0.38
C GLU A 216 -32.24 -11.68 -1.11
N LEU A 217 -32.45 -10.57 -1.85
CA LEU A 217 -32.79 -10.62 -3.27
C LEU A 217 -31.52 -10.61 -4.12
N ASP A 218 -31.37 -11.59 -5.02
CA ASP A 218 -30.27 -11.53 -5.98
C ASP A 218 -30.38 -10.33 -6.94
N TYR A 219 -29.26 -9.98 -7.58
CA TYR A 219 -29.18 -8.86 -8.51
C TYR A 219 -30.23 -8.92 -9.63
N LEU A 220 -30.51 -10.10 -10.18
CA LEU A 220 -31.45 -10.27 -11.30
C LEU A 220 -32.89 -9.99 -10.85
N THR A 221 -33.24 -10.45 -9.65
CA THR A 221 -34.53 -10.24 -9.01
C THR A 221 -34.73 -8.76 -8.73
N MET A 222 -33.76 -8.11 -8.10
CA MET A 222 -33.78 -6.65 -7.92
C MET A 222 -33.93 -5.91 -9.26
N TRP A 223 -33.15 -6.30 -10.28
CA TRP A 223 -33.19 -5.69 -11.62
C TRP A 223 -34.58 -5.75 -12.26
N SER A 224 -35.23 -6.91 -12.18
CA SER A 224 -36.59 -7.10 -12.71
C SER A 224 -37.62 -6.21 -11.98
N MET A 225 -37.54 -6.12 -10.65
CA MET A 225 -38.45 -5.32 -9.81
C MET A 225 -38.32 -3.82 -10.09
N ARG A 226 -37.10 -3.35 -10.38
CA ARG A 226 -36.86 -1.96 -10.80
C ARG A 226 -37.52 -1.61 -12.14
N GLY A 227 -37.57 -2.56 -13.08
CA GLY A 227 -38.31 -2.37 -14.33
C GLY A 227 -39.81 -2.16 -14.09
N HIS A 228 -40.36 -2.76 -13.03
CA HIS A 228 -41.75 -2.57 -12.62
C HIS A 228 -41.96 -1.23 -11.90
N THR A 229 -41.02 -0.73 -11.10
CA THR A 229 -41.14 0.61 -10.51
C THR A 229 -41.17 1.72 -11.57
N GLN A 230 -40.37 1.59 -12.64
CA GLN A 230 -40.44 2.47 -13.82
C GLN A 230 -41.76 2.37 -14.62
N ARG A 231 -42.45 1.21 -14.59
CA ARG A 231 -43.78 1.06 -15.19
C ARG A 231 -44.92 1.50 -14.27
N SER A 232 -44.68 1.50 -12.95
CA SER A 232 -45.65 1.93 -11.93
C SER A 232 -45.67 3.45 -11.70
N THR A 233 -44.69 4.20 -12.20
CA THR A 233 -44.81 5.67 -12.32
C THR A 233 -45.86 6.09 -13.36
N SER A 234 -46.41 5.15 -14.14
CA SER A 234 -47.62 5.36 -14.94
C SER A 234 -48.92 5.14 -14.13
N SER A 235 -48.84 4.77 -12.85
CA SER A 235 -50.02 4.49 -12.01
C SER A 235 -49.97 5.04 -10.58
N CYS A 236 -49.00 5.86 -10.19
CA CYS A 236 -49.10 6.67 -8.96
C CYS A 236 -49.08 8.15 -9.30
N LYS A 237 -50.27 8.76 -9.18
CA LYS A 237 -50.52 10.18 -9.35
C LYS A 237 -49.75 10.99 -8.31
N VAL A 238 -49.32 12.18 -8.75
CA VAL A 238 -49.06 13.35 -7.89
C VAL A 238 -50.21 13.48 -6.89
N VAL A 239 -49.87 13.54 -5.60
CA VAL A 239 -50.79 14.03 -4.56
C VAL A 239 -50.19 15.38 -4.14
N ASP A 240 -50.96 16.43 -4.39
CA ASP A 240 -50.70 17.80 -3.92
C ASP A 240 -50.65 17.88 -2.38
#